data_AF-A0A1V5AZM8-F1
#
_entry.id   AF-A0A1V5AZM8-F1
#
_cell.length_a   1.000
_cell.length_b   1.000
_cell.length_c   1.000
_cell.angle_alpha   90.00
_cell.angle_beta   90.00
_cell.angle_gamma   90.00
#
_symmetry.space_group_name_H-M   'P 1'
#
loop_
_entity.id
_entity.type
_entity.pdbx_description
1 polymer ?
#
loop_
_entity_poly.entity_id
_entity_poly.type
_entity_poly.pdbx_seq_one_letter_code
_entity_poly.pdbx_strand_id
1 'polypeptide(L)'
;MNILPAIILFVLILLFAAPNAALGESPSIVSAEEVMVKIRLGLPVEYDKVAIKGNLTSDKLGLTAKQILRIPFEVKMSASDGPMQANSSIVIKNSIIYGRVDFYNTLFHKPVIFENTFFIENASFENSTFEEDASFAHSMFMKTASFAGSRFSDKANFLQTYFNGSSSFTGTQFSKIADFSHARFYSDVRFSSSQFASDADFGGTDFRGRANFIGSLFGRAAIFNRTTFEKETSFEKANFAGSVQFLRPFFNSTADFISTQFTEDAFFNEAQFKGPASFAGARFSDLAEFKDSHFPAGVEFKESDFGIDATFCNTSFGQRADFKASNFLGFADFCGSNFACEADFGNCGFRGPADFSRSTFSEKINLHDAQFRKNVHFESSKINKINLTRARYEWLFLKWDSINHLEFDDGAYQTLIDNYKKLQWQTDSSDCSSTYLKAIVQAAPNDSHLWIIDGIRSIVQGANSSSFSSLI
;
A
#
# COMPACT_ATOMS: atom_id res chain seq x y z
N MET A 1 -14.43 -7.71 26.25
CA MET A 1 -13.80 -8.35 27.43
C MET A 1 -12.33 -7.96 27.46
N ASN A 2 -11.85 -7.39 28.56
CA ASN A 2 -10.44 -6.99 28.70
C ASN A 2 -9.54 -8.23 28.64
N ILE A 3 -8.93 -8.48 27.50
CA ILE A 3 -8.02 -9.62 27.25
C ILE A 3 -6.64 -9.35 27.87
N LEU A 4 -6.36 -8.09 28.24
CA LEU A 4 -5.06 -7.63 28.77
C LEU A 4 -4.61 -8.36 30.06
N PRO A 5 -5.46 -8.54 31.09
CA PRO A 5 -5.07 -9.28 32.30
C PRO A 5 -4.84 -10.77 32.00
N ALA A 6 -5.61 -11.35 31.08
CA ALA A 6 -5.47 -12.74 30.67
C ALA A 6 -4.21 -12.96 29.83
N ILE A 7 -3.83 -12.01 28.97
CA ILE A 7 -2.58 -12.04 28.19
C ILE A 7 -1.39 -11.86 29.12
N ILE A 8 -1.41 -10.89 30.04
CA ILE A 8 -0.34 -10.72 31.03
C ILE A 8 -0.19 -11.99 31.87
N LEU A 9 -1.29 -12.58 32.34
CA LEU A 9 -1.27 -13.81 33.12
C LEU A 9 -0.79 -15.02 32.29
N PHE A 10 -1.24 -15.16 31.05
CA PHE A 10 -0.84 -16.25 30.15
C PHE A 10 0.62 -16.13 29.70
N VAL A 11 1.11 -14.91 29.54
CA VAL A 11 2.51 -14.63 29.18
C VAL A 11 3.43 -14.77 30.39
N LEU A 12 3.01 -14.36 31.59
CA LEU A 12 3.67 -14.73 32.84
C LEU A 12 3.76 -16.26 32.94
N ILE A 13 2.66 -16.98 32.68
CA ILE A 13 2.67 -18.45 32.67
C ILE A 13 3.62 -19.00 31.60
N LEU A 14 3.67 -18.47 30.38
CA LEU A 14 4.58 -18.96 29.35
C LEU A 14 6.07 -18.64 29.61
N LEU A 15 6.38 -17.48 30.19
CA LEU A 15 7.74 -17.11 30.60
C LEU A 15 8.24 -17.95 31.79
N PHE A 16 7.32 -18.40 32.66
CA PHE A 16 7.65 -19.06 33.92
C PHE A 16 7.24 -20.55 34.01
N ALA A 17 6.60 -21.12 32.99
CA ALA A 17 6.10 -22.51 33.00
C ALA A 17 6.48 -23.33 31.75
N ALA A 18 7.71 -23.17 31.24
CA ALA A 18 8.28 -24.21 30.38
C ALA A 18 8.61 -25.48 31.22
N PRO A 19 8.52 -26.71 30.66
CA PRO A 19 8.50 -27.97 31.45
C PRO A 19 9.82 -28.38 32.11
N ASN A 20 10.86 -27.55 32.06
CA ASN A 20 12.14 -27.77 32.74
C ASN A 20 12.28 -26.88 33.99
N ALA A 21 11.15 -26.46 34.60
CA ALA A 21 11.13 -25.88 35.93
C ALA A 21 11.43 -26.95 37.00
N ALA A 22 12.64 -27.51 36.96
CA ALA A 22 13.30 -27.91 38.18
C ALA A 22 13.71 -26.61 38.88
N LEU A 23 12.97 -26.27 39.93
CA LEU A 23 13.10 -25.10 40.82
C LEU A 23 12.37 -23.84 40.32
N GLY A 24 11.23 -23.58 40.95
CA GLY A 24 10.46 -22.34 40.80
C GLY A 24 11.19 -21.13 41.37
N GLU A 25 12.20 -20.66 40.63
CA GLU A 25 12.83 -19.36 40.90
C GLU A 25 11.91 -18.25 40.39
N SER A 26 11.43 -17.43 41.33
CA SER A 26 10.80 -16.16 40.97
C SER A 26 11.83 -15.27 40.25
N PRO A 27 11.42 -14.46 39.24
CA PRO A 27 12.36 -13.60 38.54
C PRO A 27 13.12 -12.72 39.53
N SER A 28 14.44 -12.63 39.36
CA SER A 28 15.26 -11.77 40.21
C SER A 28 14.81 -10.31 40.07
N ILE A 29 14.62 -9.64 41.20
CA ILE A 29 14.14 -8.25 41.22
C ILE A 29 15.35 -7.34 41.15
N VAL A 30 15.40 -6.49 40.12
CA VAL A 30 16.44 -5.47 39.92
C VAL A 30 15.80 -4.10 40.07
N SER A 31 16.44 -3.19 40.80
CA SER A 31 15.98 -1.80 40.90
C SER A 31 16.41 -1.02 39.66
N ALA A 32 15.52 -0.19 39.12
CA ALA A 32 15.82 0.70 38.01
C ALA A 32 16.97 1.66 38.34
N GLU A 33 17.14 2.05 39.60
CA GLU A 33 18.26 2.88 40.05
C GLU A 33 19.61 2.18 39.83
N GLU A 34 19.70 0.87 40.09
CA GLU A 34 20.91 0.08 39.80
C GLU A 34 21.23 0.09 38.29
N VAL A 35 20.21 -0.11 37.46
CA VAL A 35 20.34 -0.05 35.99
C VAL A 35 20.86 1.33 35.57
N MET A 36 20.24 2.41 36.06
CA MET A 36 20.61 3.77 35.70
C MET A 36 22.02 4.15 36.18
N VAL A 37 22.48 3.63 37.32
CA VAL A 37 23.88 3.80 37.77
C VAL A 37 24.85 3.12 36.79
N LYS A 38 24.55 1.90 36.35
CA LYS A 38 25.40 1.21 35.35
C LYS A 38 25.48 2.00 34.05
N ILE A 39 24.34 2.49 33.53
CA ILE A 39 24.31 3.34 32.33
C ILE A 39 25.15 4.61 32.53
N ARG A 40 24.98 5.28 33.67
CA ARG A 40 25.71 6.51 33.99
C ARG A 40 27.22 6.31 34.09
N LEU A 41 27.65 5.18 34.66
CA LEU A 41 29.06 4.85 34.84
C LEU A 41 29.71 4.26 33.58
N GLY A 42 28.95 4.05 32.50
CA GLY A 42 29.46 3.38 31.29
C GLY A 42 29.71 1.88 31.50
N LEU A 43 29.13 1.29 32.55
CA LEU A 43 29.24 -0.14 32.84
C LEU A 43 28.19 -0.92 32.03
N PRO A 44 28.52 -2.12 31.51
CA PRO A 44 27.55 -2.96 30.82
C PRO A 44 26.30 -3.22 31.67
N VAL A 45 25.13 -3.03 31.06
CA VAL A 45 23.83 -3.38 31.62
C VAL A 45 23.41 -4.71 30.99
N GLU A 46 23.62 -5.81 31.71
CA GLU A 46 23.32 -7.15 31.21
C GLU A 46 22.39 -7.86 32.19
N TYR A 47 21.14 -8.08 31.77
CA TYR A 47 20.12 -8.75 32.57
C TYR A 47 19.31 -9.73 31.72
N ASP A 48 19.06 -10.92 32.27
CA ASP A 48 18.21 -11.94 31.68
C ASP A 48 17.23 -12.49 32.72
N LYS A 49 15.96 -12.67 32.34
CA LYS A 49 14.89 -13.21 33.22
C LYS A 49 14.70 -12.43 34.52
N VAL A 50 14.72 -11.09 34.45
CA VAL A 50 14.59 -10.21 35.61
C VAL A 50 13.30 -9.38 35.60
N ALA A 51 12.90 -8.94 36.79
CA ALA A 51 11.86 -7.95 36.99
C ALA A 51 12.48 -6.61 37.42
N ILE A 52 12.51 -5.64 36.51
CA ILE A 52 13.03 -4.29 36.77
C ILE A 52 11.92 -3.43 37.38
N LYS A 53 12.12 -2.95 38.61
CA LYS A 53 11.18 -2.10 39.34
C LYS A 53 11.69 -0.67 39.45
N GLY A 54 10.82 0.30 39.16
CA GLY A 54 11.15 1.73 39.12
C GLY A 54 11.30 2.25 37.70
N ASN A 55 11.47 3.56 37.55
CA ASN A 55 11.51 4.22 36.24
C ASN A 55 12.95 4.30 35.71
N LEU A 56 13.13 3.97 34.41
CA LEU A 56 14.36 4.16 33.66
C LEU A 56 14.23 5.45 32.85
N THR A 57 14.88 6.52 33.30
CA THR A 57 14.64 7.87 32.78
C THR A 57 15.94 8.62 32.52
N SER A 58 16.06 9.31 31.38
CA SER A 58 17.30 9.97 30.95
C SER A 58 17.67 11.19 31.81
N ASP A 59 16.71 11.82 32.50
CA ASP A 59 16.97 12.85 33.52
C ASP A 59 17.97 12.37 34.59
N LYS A 60 17.94 11.07 34.94
CA LYS A 60 18.90 10.47 35.87
C LYS A 60 20.33 10.41 35.32
N LEU A 61 20.53 10.46 34.00
CA LEU A 61 21.87 10.47 33.38
C LEU A 61 22.60 11.81 33.59
N GLY A 62 21.87 12.88 33.89
CA GLY A 62 22.45 14.16 34.29
C GLY A 62 23.02 14.18 35.72
N LEU A 63 22.78 13.13 36.50
CA LEU A 63 23.10 13.07 37.93
C LEU A 63 24.37 12.27 38.22
N THR A 64 24.91 12.42 39.43
CA THR A 64 25.99 11.54 39.94
C THR A 64 25.43 10.19 40.38
N ALA A 65 26.24 9.12 40.34
CA ALA A 65 25.82 7.79 40.80
C ALA A 65 25.29 7.77 42.25
N LYS A 66 25.90 8.56 43.14
CA LYS A 66 25.45 8.72 44.53
C LYS A 66 24.08 9.40 44.63
N GLN A 67 23.79 10.35 43.75
CA GLN A 67 22.47 10.97 43.64
C GLN A 67 21.45 9.95 43.13
N ILE A 68 21.76 9.16 42.10
CA ILE A 68 20.86 8.12 41.59
C ILE A 68 20.47 7.12 42.70
N LEU A 69 21.44 6.67 43.51
CA LEU A 69 21.19 5.74 44.63
C LEU A 69 20.50 6.38 45.87
N ARG A 70 20.21 7.68 45.88
CA ARG A 70 19.66 8.42 47.03
C ARG A 70 18.57 9.45 46.69
N ILE A 71 17.85 9.36 45.57
CA ILE A 71 16.79 10.33 45.26
C ILE A 71 15.38 9.83 45.63
N PRO A 72 14.76 10.50 46.61
CA PRO A 72 13.36 10.87 46.64
C PRO A 72 13.23 12.40 46.49
N PHE A 73 13.12 12.93 45.26
CA PHE A 73 12.55 14.25 44.89
C PHE A 73 12.63 14.45 43.37
N GLU A 74 11.61 15.06 42.75
CA GLU A 74 11.64 15.52 41.36
C GLU A 74 12.58 16.72 41.22
N VAL A 75 13.82 16.48 40.79
CA VAL A 75 14.71 17.56 40.37
C VAL A 75 14.33 17.91 38.93
N LYS A 76 13.60 19.01 38.73
CA LYS A 76 13.53 19.66 37.41
C LYS A 76 14.93 20.16 37.05
N MET A 77 15.67 19.36 36.30
CA MET A 77 16.92 19.80 35.70
C MET A 77 16.62 20.83 34.61
N SER A 78 17.46 21.86 34.51
CA SER A 78 17.54 22.68 33.31
C SER A 78 17.85 21.75 32.14
N ALA A 79 17.10 21.88 31.04
CA ALA A 79 17.42 21.17 29.81
C ALA A 79 18.90 21.39 29.50
N SER A 80 19.68 20.32 29.49
CA SER A 80 20.94 20.33 28.76
C SER A 80 20.58 20.67 27.32
N ASP A 81 21.19 21.69 26.74
CA ASP A 81 20.97 22.04 25.34
C ASP A 81 21.40 20.91 24.39
N GLY A 82 22.21 19.96 24.87
CA GLY A 82 22.65 18.77 24.13
C GLY A 82 22.01 17.45 24.59
N PRO A 83 22.12 16.39 23.77
CA PRO A 83 21.56 15.07 24.07
C PRO A 83 22.19 14.44 25.32
N MET A 84 21.39 13.68 26.08
CA MET A 84 21.89 12.86 27.19
C MET A 84 22.79 11.75 26.65
N GLN A 85 23.91 11.48 27.32
CA GLN A 85 24.90 10.51 26.84
C GLN A 85 24.76 9.18 27.58
N ALA A 86 24.61 8.08 26.85
CA ALA A 86 24.60 6.71 27.37
C ALA A 86 25.73 5.89 26.73
N ASN A 87 26.78 5.66 27.51
CA ASN A 87 28.02 5.01 27.04
C ASN A 87 28.06 3.50 27.34
N SER A 88 27.01 2.96 27.95
CA SER A 88 26.90 1.55 28.30
C SER A 88 26.19 0.76 27.21
N SER A 89 26.65 -0.48 26.97
CA SER A 89 25.79 -1.47 26.33
C SER A 89 24.59 -1.76 27.23
N ILE A 90 23.40 -1.85 26.64
CA ILE A 90 22.17 -2.22 27.33
C ILE A 90 21.66 -3.49 26.70
N VAL A 91 21.66 -4.58 27.46
CA VAL A 91 21.22 -5.91 27.04
C VAL A 91 20.29 -6.46 28.11
N ILE A 92 18.99 -6.33 27.89
CA ILE A 92 17.93 -6.80 28.77
C ILE A 92 17.08 -7.80 27.99
N LYS A 93 17.09 -9.07 28.42
CA LYS A 93 16.40 -10.16 27.72
C LYS A 93 15.40 -10.88 28.61
N ASN A 94 14.32 -11.39 28.02
CA ASN A 94 13.32 -12.22 28.70
C ASN A 94 12.80 -11.59 30.02
N SER A 95 12.67 -10.26 30.05
CA SER A 95 12.54 -9.49 31.29
C SER A 95 11.28 -8.62 31.30
N ILE A 96 10.89 -8.14 32.48
CA ILE A 96 9.74 -7.26 32.65
C ILE A 96 10.23 -5.93 33.24
N ILE A 97 9.86 -4.81 32.62
CA ILE A 97 10.10 -3.47 33.12
C ILE A 97 8.77 -2.89 33.59
N TYR A 98 8.61 -2.77 34.91
CA TYR A 98 7.37 -2.33 35.53
C TYR A 98 7.17 -0.82 35.49
N GLY A 99 8.25 -0.04 35.55
CA GLY A 99 8.17 1.41 35.52
C GLY A 99 8.23 1.99 34.11
N ARG A 100 8.07 3.31 34.03
CA ARG A 100 8.20 4.07 32.78
C ARG A 100 9.63 3.96 32.25
N VAL A 101 9.74 3.83 30.93
CA VAL A 101 11.00 4.01 30.20
C VAL A 101 10.94 5.33 29.45
N ASP A 102 11.84 6.26 29.74
CA ASP A 102 11.89 7.57 29.09
C ASP A 102 13.33 7.99 28.83
N PHE A 103 13.82 7.67 27.65
CA PHE A 103 15.09 8.12 27.15
C PHE A 103 14.91 9.24 26.13
N TYR A 104 14.15 10.28 26.46
CA TYR A 104 14.04 11.45 25.57
C TYR A 104 15.43 12.06 25.28
N ASN A 105 15.66 12.43 24.01
CA ASN A 105 16.87 13.12 23.51
C ASN A 105 18.18 12.48 24.03
N THR A 106 18.31 11.16 23.88
CA THR A 106 19.45 10.39 24.39
C THR A 106 20.30 9.83 23.24
N LEU A 107 21.62 9.98 23.33
CA LEU A 107 22.62 9.40 22.44
C LEU A 107 23.17 8.12 23.08
N PHE A 108 22.88 6.97 22.46
CA PHE A 108 23.39 5.66 22.84
C PHE A 108 24.59 5.31 21.96
N HIS A 109 25.77 5.29 22.56
CA HIS A 109 27.04 4.99 21.88
C HIS A 109 27.34 3.50 21.74
N LYS A 110 26.52 2.66 22.36
CA LYS A 110 26.68 1.21 22.45
C LYS A 110 25.34 0.53 22.20
N PRO A 111 25.32 -0.79 21.92
CA PRO A 111 24.10 -1.47 21.50
C PRO A 111 23.02 -1.41 22.57
N VAL A 112 21.77 -1.29 22.12
CA VAL A 112 20.57 -1.27 22.97
C VAL A 112 19.65 -2.42 22.57
N ILE A 113 19.64 -3.47 23.38
CA ILE A 113 19.00 -4.75 23.12
C ILE A 113 17.98 -5.02 24.22
N PHE A 114 16.71 -4.89 23.88
CA PHE A 114 15.55 -5.33 24.64
C PHE A 114 14.86 -6.46 23.90
N GLU A 115 15.24 -7.71 24.18
CA GLU A 115 14.69 -8.87 23.48
C GLU A 115 13.73 -9.64 24.37
N ASN A 116 12.55 -10.00 23.85
CA ASN A 116 11.50 -10.65 24.64
C ASN A 116 11.23 -9.91 25.96
N THR A 117 11.16 -8.57 25.91
CA THR A 117 11.01 -7.71 27.08
C THR A 117 9.63 -7.06 27.14
N PHE A 118 9.06 -6.98 28.34
CA PHE A 118 7.73 -6.44 28.58
C PHE A 118 7.83 -5.04 29.18
N PHE A 119 7.42 -4.03 28.42
CA PHE A 119 7.29 -2.66 28.88
C PHE A 119 5.85 -2.46 29.38
N ILE A 120 5.67 -2.50 30.71
CA ILE A 120 4.35 -2.44 31.34
C ILE A 120 3.76 -1.03 31.28
N GLU A 121 4.61 -0.02 31.44
CA GLU A 121 4.27 1.39 31.35
C GLU A 121 4.72 2.00 30.01
N ASN A 122 4.46 3.29 29.81
CA ASN A 122 4.86 4.00 28.60
C ASN A 122 6.39 3.91 28.38
N ALA A 123 6.79 3.73 27.12
CA ALA A 123 8.19 3.71 26.70
C ALA A 123 8.44 4.82 25.67
N SER A 124 9.44 5.67 25.91
CA SER A 124 9.81 6.78 25.03
C SER A 124 11.31 6.76 24.74
N PHE A 125 11.64 6.87 23.46
CA PHE A 125 12.97 7.04 22.90
C PHE A 125 12.97 8.21 21.91
N GLU A 126 12.05 9.17 22.09
CA GLU A 126 11.89 10.31 21.19
C GLU A 126 13.17 11.13 21.09
N ASN A 127 13.49 11.61 19.87
CA ASN A 127 14.68 12.38 19.54
C ASN A 127 16.01 11.71 19.95
N SER A 128 16.02 10.40 20.18
CA SER A 128 17.23 9.67 20.54
C SER A 128 18.02 9.22 19.32
N THR A 129 19.32 8.99 19.50
CA THR A 129 20.17 8.40 18.48
C THR A 129 20.79 7.11 19.01
N PHE A 130 20.64 6.02 18.27
CA PHE A 130 21.32 4.75 18.48
C PHE A 130 22.47 4.67 17.47
N GLU A 131 23.72 4.74 17.94
CA GLU A 131 24.90 4.71 17.07
C GLU A 131 25.24 3.29 16.59
N GLU A 132 24.97 2.29 17.43
CA GLU A 132 25.13 0.87 17.14
C GLU A 132 23.76 0.17 17.10
N ASP A 133 23.76 -1.17 17.00
CA ASP A 133 22.55 -1.99 16.89
C ASP A 133 21.51 -1.70 17.98
N ALA A 134 20.24 -1.56 17.57
CA ALA A 134 19.11 -1.46 18.46
C ALA A 134 18.10 -2.58 18.18
N SER A 135 17.81 -3.40 19.19
CA SER A 135 16.88 -4.53 19.08
C SER A 135 15.78 -4.42 20.12
N PHE A 136 14.54 -4.51 19.65
CA PHE A 136 13.31 -4.63 20.42
C PHE A 136 12.59 -5.95 20.10
N ALA A 137 13.26 -6.90 19.45
CA ALA A 137 12.64 -8.09 18.89
C ALA A 137 11.89 -8.92 19.94
N HIS A 138 10.74 -9.45 19.55
CA HIS A 138 9.83 -10.23 20.40
C HIS A 138 9.31 -9.49 21.65
N SER A 139 9.58 -8.18 21.79
CA SER A 139 9.14 -7.42 22.95
C SER A 139 7.67 -7.01 22.86
N MET A 140 7.11 -6.61 24.00
CA MET A 140 5.74 -6.16 24.11
C MET A 140 5.65 -4.81 24.82
N PHE A 141 5.11 -3.82 24.12
CA PHE A 141 4.77 -2.51 24.66
C PHE A 141 3.30 -2.49 25.06
N MET A 142 3.03 -2.54 26.36
CA MET A 142 1.67 -2.66 26.90
C MET A 142 0.86 -1.36 26.78
N LYS A 143 1.56 -0.22 26.79
CA LYS A 143 0.99 1.12 26.62
C LYS A 143 1.68 1.83 25.44
N THR A 144 1.72 3.17 25.47
CA THR A 144 2.28 3.96 24.37
C THR A 144 3.78 3.73 24.23
N ALA A 145 4.24 3.57 22.99
CA ALA A 145 5.65 3.48 22.63
C ALA A 145 6.02 4.56 21.61
N SER A 146 7.01 5.40 21.89
CA SER A 146 7.39 6.46 20.95
C SER A 146 8.88 6.44 20.62
N PHE A 147 9.17 6.46 19.32
CA PHE A 147 10.48 6.56 18.69
C PHE A 147 10.53 7.78 17.77
N ALA A 148 9.57 8.72 17.91
CA ALA A 148 9.44 9.86 17.03
C ALA A 148 10.72 10.72 17.00
N GLY A 149 11.16 11.13 15.81
CA GLY A 149 12.37 11.90 15.60
C GLY A 149 13.69 11.19 15.95
N SER A 150 13.64 9.90 16.31
CA SER A 150 14.86 9.15 16.62
C SER A 150 15.66 8.78 15.36
N ARG A 151 16.93 8.42 15.57
CA ARG A 151 17.85 7.97 14.54
C ARG A 151 18.47 6.62 14.93
N PHE A 152 18.31 5.63 14.09
CA PHE A 152 19.02 4.35 14.14
C PHE A 152 20.13 4.38 13.10
N SER A 153 21.38 4.50 13.56
CA SER A 153 22.56 4.61 12.69
C SER A 153 23.04 3.25 12.18
N ASP A 154 22.75 2.18 12.93
CA ASP A 154 22.93 0.79 12.52
C ASP A 154 21.58 0.05 12.44
N LYS A 155 21.58 -1.28 12.50
CA LYS A 155 20.38 -2.11 12.38
C LYS A 155 19.36 -1.78 13.47
N ALA A 156 18.10 -1.63 13.05
CA ALA A 156 16.95 -1.50 13.94
C ALA A 156 16.07 -2.75 13.81
N ASN A 157 15.91 -3.50 14.89
CA ASN A 157 15.19 -4.77 14.88
C ASN A 157 13.93 -4.69 15.76
N PHE A 158 12.77 -4.76 15.13
CA PHE A 158 11.44 -4.84 15.72
C PHE A 158 10.71 -6.13 15.32
N LEU A 159 11.44 -7.16 14.86
CA LEU A 159 10.91 -8.48 14.51
C LEU A 159 9.96 -9.00 15.60
N GLN A 160 8.74 -9.38 15.20
CA GLN A 160 7.75 -9.96 16.11
C GLN A 160 7.46 -9.11 17.37
N THR A 161 7.59 -7.79 17.28
CA THR A 161 7.27 -6.88 18.39
C THR A 161 5.77 -6.60 18.46
N TYR A 162 5.22 -6.54 19.67
CA TYR A 162 3.80 -6.28 19.92
C TYR A 162 3.60 -4.89 20.52
N PHE A 163 2.88 -4.02 19.81
CA PHE A 163 2.49 -2.70 20.28
C PHE A 163 1.00 -2.70 20.65
N ASN A 164 0.70 -2.82 21.94
CA ASN A 164 -0.69 -2.83 22.43
C ASN A 164 -1.28 -1.42 22.48
N GLY A 165 -0.49 -0.44 22.93
CA GLY A 165 -0.83 0.98 22.86
C GLY A 165 -0.42 1.62 21.54
N SER A 166 -0.78 2.88 21.35
CA SER A 166 -0.37 3.65 20.18
C SER A 166 1.15 3.74 20.07
N SER A 167 1.65 3.70 18.84
CA SER A 167 3.09 3.81 18.58
C SER A 167 3.43 4.88 17.55
N SER A 168 4.61 5.47 17.67
CA SER A 168 5.04 6.56 16.79
C SER A 168 6.50 6.38 16.39
N PHE A 169 6.72 6.36 15.08
CA PHE A 169 7.98 6.40 14.36
C PHE A 169 8.01 7.62 13.41
N THR A 170 7.21 8.64 13.73
CA THR A 170 7.13 9.87 12.92
C THR A 170 8.50 10.52 12.83
N GLY A 171 8.97 10.78 11.62
CA GLY A 171 10.27 11.41 11.38
C GLY A 171 11.48 10.57 11.79
N THR A 172 11.30 9.29 12.13
CA THR A 172 12.41 8.40 12.50
C THR A 172 13.30 8.12 11.29
N GLN A 173 14.62 8.09 11.51
CA GLN A 173 15.62 7.80 10.48
C GLN A 173 16.25 6.43 10.74
N PHE A 174 16.10 5.50 9.81
CA PHE A 174 16.76 4.20 9.80
C PHE A 174 17.86 4.21 8.73
N SER A 175 19.12 4.21 9.17
CA SER A 175 20.27 4.35 8.28
C SER A 175 20.69 3.01 7.64
N LYS A 176 20.40 1.90 8.33
CA LYS A 176 20.59 0.52 7.88
C LYS A 176 19.25 -0.21 7.88
N ILE A 177 19.31 -1.54 7.85
CA ILE A 177 18.12 -2.40 7.77
C ILE A 177 17.18 -2.11 8.95
N ALA A 178 15.90 -1.91 8.64
CA ALA A 178 14.83 -1.81 9.61
C ALA A 178 13.90 -3.02 9.47
N ASP A 179 13.90 -3.89 10.46
CA ASP A 179 13.11 -5.13 10.44
C ASP A 179 11.89 -4.98 11.35
N PHE A 180 10.71 -4.83 10.75
CA PHE A 180 9.40 -4.85 11.41
C PHE A 180 8.64 -6.14 11.09
N SER A 181 9.28 -7.13 10.48
CA SER A 181 8.60 -8.32 9.99
C SER A 181 7.88 -9.03 11.14
N HIS A 182 6.67 -9.50 10.86
CA HIS A 182 5.78 -10.14 11.82
C HIS A 182 5.45 -9.32 13.09
N ALA A 183 5.72 -8.00 13.11
CA ALA A 183 5.27 -7.14 14.19
C ALA A 183 3.73 -7.05 14.20
N ARG A 184 3.18 -6.65 15.35
CA ARG A 184 1.73 -6.44 15.49
C ARG A 184 1.43 -5.14 16.19
N PHE A 185 0.64 -4.30 15.53
CA PHE A 185 0.19 -3.01 16.02
C PHE A 185 -1.31 -3.08 16.35
N TYR A 186 -1.66 -3.27 17.62
CA TYR A 186 -3.06 -3.38 18.06
C TYR A 186 -3.80 -2.03 18.06
N SER A 187 -3.04 -0.95 18.24
CA SER A 187 -3.50 0.44 18.18
C SER A 187 -2.84 1.17 17.00
N ASP A 188 -3.25 2.41 16.77
CA ASP A 188 -2.73 3.23 15.68
C ASP A 188 -1.20 3.40 15.74
N VAL A 189 -0.56 3.33 14.57
CA VAL A 189 0.87 3.55 14.37
C VAL A 189 1.13 4.62 13.32
N ARG A 190 2.12 5.48 13.59
CA ARG A 190 2.56 6.52 12.65
C ARG A 190 4.02 6.31 12.24
N PHE A 191 4.25 6.20 10.94
CA PHE A 191 5.53 6.24 10.25
C PHE A 191 5.63 7.49 9.36
N SER A 192 4.80 8.51 9.57
CA SER A 192 4.75 9.72 8.74
C SER A 192 6.13 10.39 8.69
N SER A 193 6.57 10.77 7.49
CA SER A 193 7.89 11.38 7.26
C SER A 193 9.10 10.56 7.77
N SER A 194 8.93 9.26 8.05
CA SER A 194 10.06 8.38 8.39
C SER A 194 10.92 8.12 7.16
N GLN A 195 12.20 7.83 7.39
CA GLN A 195 13.19 7.62 6.34
C GLN A 195 13.89 6.28 6.56
N PHE A 196 13.77 5.38 5.59
CA PHE A 196 14.44 4.10 5.54
C PHE A 196 15.52 4.16 4.46
N ALA A 197 16.76 4.43 4.84
CA ALA A 197 17.86 4.60 3.87
C ALA A 197 18.34 3.28 3.25
N SER A 198 18.05 2.16 3.92
CA SER A 198 18.31 0.79 3.48
C SER A 198 17.01 -0.02 3.47
N ASP A 199 17.09 -1.33 3.23
CA ASP A 199 15.93 -2.21 3.19
C ASP A 199 15.05 -2.11 4.45
N ALA A 200 13.74 -2.05 4.22
CA ALA A 200 12.72 -2.01 5.26
C ALA A 200 11.78 -3.20 5.08
N ASP A 201 11.74 -4.08 6.09
CA ASP A 201 10.92 -5.29 6.05
C ASP A 201 9.71 -5.16 6.98
N PHE A 202 8.51 -5.12 6.40
CA PHE A 202 7.21 -5.19 7.07
C PHE A 202 6.48 -6.50 6.74
N GLY A 203 7.16 -7.49 6.16
CA GLY A 203 6.59 -8.76 5.75
C GLY A 203 5.85 -9.46 6.89
N GLY A 204 4.61 -9.88 6.64
CA GLY A 204 3.78 -10.56 7.63
C GLY A 204 3.34 -9.70 8.82
N THR A 205 3.50 -8.38 8.76
CA THR A 205 3.06 -7.46 9.82
C THR A 205 1.54 -7.39 9.90
N ASP A 206 1.01 -7.21 11.10
CA ASP A 206 -0.42 -7.13 11.39
C ASP A 206 -0.77 -5.77 12.01
N PHE A 207 -1.28 -4.85 11.19
CA PHE A 207 -1.77 -3.53 11.58
C PHE A 207 -3.26 -3.59 11.90
N ARG A 208 -3.62 -3.79 13.18
CA ARG A 208 -5.01 -3.76 13.66
C ARG A 208 -5.54 -2.34 13.89
N GLY A 209 -4.64 -1.41 14.19
CA GLY A 209 -4.89 0.02 14.21
C GLY A 209 -4.72 0.66 12.84
N ARG A 210 -4.92 1.98 12.76
CA ARG A 210 -4.57 2.74 11.55
C ARG A 210 -3.06 2.75 11.35
N ALA A 211 -2.62 2.61 10.10
CA ALA A 211 -1.21 2.66 9.74
C ALA A 211 -0.94 3.84 8.81
N ASN A 212 -0.11 4.78 9.25
CA ASN A 212 0.16 6.00 8.50
C ASN A 212 1.63 6.05 8.05
N PHE A 213 1.86 6.02 6.74
CA PHE A 213 3.15 6.13 6.06
C PHE A 213 3.27 7.41 5.22
N ILE A 214 2.42 8.42 5.49
CA ILE A 214 2.34 9.65 4.69
C ILE A 214 3.71 10.32 4.61
N GLY A 215 4.16 10.60 3.38
CA GLY A 215 5.43 11.28 3.12
C GLY A 215 6.69 10.51 3.58
N SER A 216 6.58 9.21 3.85
CA SER A 216 7.74 8.38 4.18
C SER A 216 8.63 8.14 2.95
N LEU A 217 9.92 7.91 3.20
CA LEU A 217 10.92 7.65 2.16
C LEU A 217 11.54 6.26 2.36
N PHE A 218 11.48 5.42 1.33
CA PHE A 218 12.14 4.13 1.26
C PHE A 218 13.25 4.20 0.21
N GLY A 219 14.50 4.32 0.66
CA GLY A 219 15.68 4.50 -0.19
C GLY A 219 16.15 3.24 -0.90
N ARG A 220 15.76 2.06 -0.40
CA ARG A 220 16.02 0.73 -0.96
C ARG A 220 14.74 -0.12 -0.91
N ALA A 221 14.88 -1.45 -0.91
CA ALA A 221 13.73 -2.34 -1.01
C ALA A 221 12.79 -2.19 0.19
N ALA A 222 11.49 -2.13 -0.08
CA ALA A 222 10.45 -2.10 0.95
C ALA A 222 9.51 -3.30 0.78
N ILE A 223 9.42 -4.15 1.81
CA ILE A 223 8.68 -5.42 1.75
C ILE A 223 7.45 -5.33 2.64
N PHE A 224 6.26 -5.45 2.06
CA PHE A 224 4.96 -5.53 2.73
C PHE A 224 4.23 -6.83 2.39
N ASN A 225 4.97 -7.87 2.00
CA ASN A 225 4.42 -9.15 1.62
C ASN A 225 3.61 -9.79 2.75
N ARG A 226 2.40 -10.28 2.44
CA ARG A 226 1.49 -10.91 3.42
C ARG A 226 1.18 -10.03 4.63
N THR A 227 1.23 -8.70 4.46
CA THR A 227 0.85 -7.74 5.50
C THR A 227 -0.66 -7.60 5.57
N THR A 228 -1.20 -7.49 6.78
CA THR A 228 -2.61 -7.20 7.02
C THR A 228 -2.78 -5.78 7.54
N PHE A 229 -3.63 -5.00 6.88
CA PHE A 229 -4.09 -3.68 7.31
C PHE A 229 -5.58 -3.74 7.62
N GLU A 230 -5.96 -3.84 8.89
CA GLU A 230 -7.36 -3.99 9.28
C GLU A 230 -8.16 -2.68 9.19
N LYS A 231 -7.48 -1.55 9.38
CA LYS A 231 -8.08 -0.20 9.34
C LYS A 231 -7.47 0.65 8.24
N GLU A 232 -7.87 1.91 8.19
CA GLU A 232 -7.41 2.85 7.17
C GLU A 232 -5.88 2.90 7.14
N THR A 233 -5.31 2.77 5.94
CA THR A 233 -3.86 2.85 5.71
C THR A 233 -3.58 3.88 4.63
N SER A 234 -2.59 4.73 4.86
CA SER A 234 -2.20 5.75 3.90
C SER A 234 -0.68 5.77 3.69
N PHE A 235 -0.30 5.68 2.42
CA PHE A 235 1.01 5.92 1.84
C PHE A 235 1.02 7.22 1.03
N GLU A 236 0.07 8.14 1.27
CA GLU A 236 -0.03 9.40 0.52
C GLU A 236 1.34 10.10 0.46
N LYS A 237 1.78 10.47 -0.74
CA LYS A 237 3.08 11.13 -1.00
C LYS A 237 4.31 10.36 -0.49
N ALA A 238 4.19 9.07 -0.19
CA ALA A 238 5.35 8.24 0.08
C ALA A 238 6.22 8.13 -1.19
N ASN A 239 7.51 7.95 -0.98
CA ASN A 239 8.48 7.76 -2.05
C ASN A 239 9.22 6.43 -1.85
N PHE A 240 8.97 5.49 -2.74
CA PHE A 240 9.71 4.24 -2.88
C PHE A 240 10.77 4.42 -3.97
N ALA A 241 11.99 4.76 -3.54
CA ALA A 241 13.13 4.94 -4.42
C ALA A 241 13.73 3.59 -4.88
N GLY A 242 13.60 2.54 -4.06
CA GLY A 242 13.89 1.16 -4.46
C GLY A 242 12.60 0.35 -4.69
N SER A 243 12.76 -0.89 -5.14
CA SER A 243 11.64 -1.80 -5.41
C SER A 243 10.70 -1.97 -4.21
N VAL A 244 9.38 -1.99 -4.44
CA VAL A 244 8.39 -2.25 -3.39
C VAL A 244 7.59 -3.51 -3.67
N GLN A 245 7.36 -4.31 -2.63
CA GLN A 245 6.60 -5.55 -2.72
C GLN A 245 5.41 -5.56 -1.78
N PHE A 246 4.22 -5.55 -2.35
CA PHE A 246 2.95 -5.86 -1.74
C PHE A 246 2.42 -7.16 -2.37
N LEU A 247 3.09 -8.30 -2.12
CA LEU A 247 2.62 -9.61 -2.57
C LEU A 247 1.64 -10.21 -1.55
N ARG A 248 0.41 -10.51 -2.00
CA ARG A 248 -0.69 -10.99 -1.17
C ARG A 248 -0.98 -10.14 0.09
N PRO A 249 -0.97 -8.79 0.03
CA PRO A 249 -1.41 -7.97 1.14
C PRO A 249 -2.92 -8.08 1.32
N PHE A 250 -3.38 -7.78 2.52
CA PHE A 250 -4.79 -7.70 2.83
C PHE A 250 -5.12 -6.32 3.40
N PHE A 251 -5.78 -5.49 2.59
CA PHE A 251 -6.31 -4.19 3.01
C PHE A 251 -7.79 -4.34 3.31
N ASN A 252 -8.17 -4.40 4.58
CA ASN A 252 -9.55 -4.64 5.00
C ASN A 252 -10.41 -3.37 4.96
N SER A 253 -9.78 -2.20 4.96
CA SER A 253 -10.41 -0.87 4.91
C SER A 253 -9.82 -0.05 3.76
N THR A 254 -10.00 1.27 3.80
CA THR A 254 -9.46 2.20 2.78
C THR A 254 -7.94 2.13 2.71
N ALA A 255 -7.41 2.02 1.49
CA ALA A 255 -5.99 2.06 1.20
C ALA A 255 -5.67 3.24 0.27
N ASP A 256 -4.84 4.15 0.76
CA ASP A 256 -4.52 5.40 0.08
C ASP A 256 -3.05 5.42 -0.36
N PHE A 257 -2.83 5.61 -1.66
CA PHE A 257 -1.55 5.74 -2.35
C PHE A 257 -1.52 7.01 -3.21
N ILE A 258 -2.35 8.01 -2.90
CA ILE A 258 -2.44 9.26 -3.67
C ILE A 258 -1.06 9.94 -3.76
N SER A 259 -0.67 10.32 -4.98
CA SER A 259 0.61 10.97 -5.26
C SER A 259 1.84 10.21 -4.76
N THR A 260 1.74 8.88 -4.61
CA THR A 260 2.88 8.02 -4.27
C THR A 260 3.82 7.90 -5.46
N GLN A 261 5.12 7.88 -5.19
CA GLN A 261 6.15 7.68 -6.21
C GLN A 261 6.78 6.31 -6.04
N PHE A 262 6.77 5.52 -7.10
CA PHE A 262 7.46 4.24 -7.23
C PHE A 262 8.52 4.40 -8.32
N THR A 263 9.79 4.39 -7.92
CA THR A 263 10.92 4.68 -8.83
C THR A 263 11.41 3.42 -9.54
N GLU A 264 11.47 2.30 -8.82
CA GLU A 264 11.73 0.96 -9.35
C GLU A 264 10.44 0.13 -9.32
N ASP A 265 10.54 -1.17 -9.58
CA ASP A 265 9.41 -2.09 -9.67
C ASP A 265 8.45 -2.01 -8.46
N ALA A 266 7.16 -1.97 -8.75
CA ALA A 266 6.08 -1.96 -7.76
C ALA A 266 5.16 -3.16 -7.97
N PHE A 267 5.23 -4.13 -7.05
CA PHE A 267 4.44 -5.35 -7.12
C PHE A 267 3.27 -5.32 -6.14
N PHE A 268 2.05 -5.46 -6.64
CA PHE A 268 0.80 -5.59 -5.89
C PHE A 268 0.10 -6.93 -6.20
N ASN A 269 0.86 -7.94 -6.61
CA ASN A 269 0.29 -9.20 -7.08
C ASN A 269 -0.53 -9.91 -5.99
N GLU A 270 -1.67 -10.45 -6.38
CA GLU A 270 -2.64 -11.12 -5.52
C GLU A 270 -3.15 -10.24 -4.36
N ALA A 271 -3.07 -8.91 -4.48
CA ALA A 271 -3.52 -7.99 -3.44
C ALA A 271 -5.04 -7.98 -3.28
N GLN A 272 -5.49 -7.88 -2.02
CA GLN A 272 -6.90 -7.86 -1.65
C GLN A 272 -7.27 -6.51 -1.04
N PHE A 273 -7.95 -5.65 -1.81
CA PHE A 273 -8.43 -4.33 -1.37
C PHE A 273 -9.91 -4.38 -1.03
N LYS A 274 -10.27 -4.84 0.18
CA LYS A 274 -11.68 -5.01 0.59
C LYS A 274 -12.43 -3.68 0.68
N GLY A 275 -11.73 -2.62 1.10
CA GLY A 275 -12.23 -1.24 1.05
C GLY A 275 -11.78 -0.49 -0.21
N PRO A 276 -12.23 0.76 -0.39
CA PRO A 276 -11.80 1.60 -1.52
C PRO A 276 -10.29 1.78 -1.56
N ALA A 277 -9.72 1.76 -2.76
CA ALA A 277 -8.29 2.03 -2.96
C ALA A 277 -8.10 3.26 -3.87
N SER A 278 -7.17 4.15 -3.54
CA SER A 278 -6.84 5.27 -4.42
C SER A 278 -5.34 5.34 -4.66
N PHE A 279 -4.97 5.30 -5.94
CA PHE A 279 -3.65 5.53 -6.50
C PHE A 279 -3.66 6.83 -7.32
N ALA A 280 -4.61 7.74 -7.09
CA ALA A 280 -4.75 8.93 -7.92
C ALA A 280 -3.46 9.77 -7.94
N GLY A 281 -3.00 10.15 -9.12
CA GLY A 281 -1.75 10.89 -9.31
C GLY A 281 -0.49 10.11 -8.94
N ALA A 282 -0.57 8.79 -8.74
CA ALA A 282 0.61 7.97 -8.47
C ALA A 282 1.51 7.88 -9.71
N ARG A 283 2.81 7.72 -9.47
CA ARG A 283 3.81 7.59 -10.53
C ARG A 283 4.56 6.29 -10.38
N PHE A 284 4.43 5.43 -11.36
CA PHE A 284 5.17 4.18 -11.49
C PHE A 284 6.21 4.38 -12.58
N SER A 285 7.47 4.60 -12.21
CA SER A 285 8.54 4.94 -13.15
C SER A 285 9.09 3.71 -13.88
N ASP A 286 8.94 2.54 -13.28
CA ASP A 286 9.31 1.23 -13.83
C ASP A 286 8.06 0.31 -13.91
N LEU A 287 8.26 -1.01 -13.87
CA LEU A 287 7.20 -2.01 -13.90
C LEU A 287 6.20 -1.86 -12.74
N ALA A 288 4.91 -1.84 -13.08
CA ALA A 288 3.80 -1.87 -12.12
C ALA A 288 2.95 -3.12 -12.32
N GLU A 289 2.93 -4.03 -11.34
CA GLU A 289 2.13 -5.25 -11.43
C GLU A 289 1.01 -5.27 -10.39
N PHE A 290 -0.21 -5.50 -10.84
CA PHE A 290 -1.42 -5.72 -10.05
C PHE A 290 -2.05 -7.08 -10.40
N LYS A 291 -1.26 -8.03 -10.89
CA LYS A 291 -1.76 -9.30 -11.41
C LYS A 291 -2.56 -10.06 -10.36
N ASP A 292 -3.67 -10.67 -10.77
CA ASP A 292 -4.55 -11.49 -9.93
C ASP A 292 -5.08 -10.71 -8.68
N SER A 293 -5.13 -9.38 -8.74
CA SER A 293 -5.63 -8.54 -7.64
C SER A 293 -7.16 -8.43 -7.61
N HIS A 294 -7.69 -8.00 -6.47
CA HIS A 294 -9.13 -7.88 -6.25
C HIS A 294 -9.52 -6.55 -5.59
N PHE A 295 -10.38 -5.77 -6.26
CA PHE A 295 -10.89 -4.46 -5.85
C PHE A 295 -12.43 -4.46 -5.78
N PRO A 296 -13.05 -5.05 -4.73
CA PRO A 296 -14.49 -5.11 -4.57
C PRO A 296 -15.19 -3.77 -4.27
N ALA A 297 -14.49 -2.74 -3.77
CA ALA A 297 -15.11 -1.49 -3.27
C ALA A 297 -14.76 -0.24 -4.09
N GLY A 298 -14.20 -0.41 -5.28
CA GLY A 298 -13.84 0.67 -6.20
C GLY A 298 -12.37 1.06 -6.09
N VAL A 299 -11.79 1.47 -7.21
CA VAL A 299 -10.39 1.88 -7.29
C VAL A 299 -10.19 3.07 -8.20
N GLU A 300 -9.35 4.00 -7.78
CA GLU A 300 -8.94 5.16 -8.57
C GLU A 300 -7.46 5.05 -8.94
N PHE A 301 -7.17 5.03 -10.22
CA PHE A 301 -5.85 5.26 -10.81
C PHE A 301 -5.81 6.58 -11.61
N LYS A 302 -6.83 7.44 -11.50
CA LYS A 302 -6.94 8.68 -12.28
C LYS A 302 -5.68 9.54 -12.20
N GLU A 303 -5.32 10.15 -13.32
CA GLU A 303 -4.15 11.04 -13.44
C GLU A 303 -2.81 10.37 -13.07
N SER A 304 -2.72 9.03 -13.14
CA SER A 304 -1.49 8.30 -12.83
C SER A 304 -0.61 8.12 -14.07
N ASP A 305 0.69 8.00 -13.83
CA ASP A 305 1.68 7.72 -14.88
C ASP A 305 2.28 6.32 -14.67
N PHE A 306 2.22 5.50 -15.72
CA PHE A 306 2.88 4.19 -15.81
C PHE A 306 3.99 4.26 -16.86
N GLY A 307 5.24 4.22 -16.40
CA GLY A 307 6.44 4.59 -17.16
C GLY A 307 6.97 3.51 -18.09
N ILE A 308 6.93 2.25 -17.66
CA ILE A 308 7.30 1.09 -18.48
C ILE A 308 6.04 0.25 -18.68
N ASP A 309 5.95 -0.93 -18.09
CA ASP A 309 4.81 -1.83 -18.29
C ASP A 309 3.88 -1.78 -17.07
N ALA A 310 2.58 -1.85 -17.33
CA ALA A 310 1.55 -1.89 -16.32
C ALA A 310 0.66 -3.11 -16.53
N THR A 311 0.63 -4.00 -15.56
CA THR A 311 -0.05 -5.29 -15.66
C THR A 311 -1.18 -5.39 -14.66
N PHE A 312 -2.40 -5.50 -15.17
CA PHE A 312 -3.65 -5.75 -14.44
C PHE A 312 -4.29 -7.08 -14.88
N CYS A 313 -3.52 -8.03 -15.41
CA CYS A 313 -4.07 -9.31 -15.87
C CYS A 313 -4.83 -10.03 -14.77
N ASN A 314 -5.94 -10.67 -15.13
CA ASN A 314 -6.80 -11.43 -14.22
C ASN A 314 -7.25 -10.64 -12.98
N THR A 315 -7.20 -9.30 -13.05
CA THR A 315 -7.66 -8.44 -11.95
C THR A 315 -9.16 -8.32 -11.99
N SER A 316 -9.78 -8.25 -10.82
CA SER A 316 -11.23 -8.10 -10.69
C SER A 316 -11.59 -6.79 -10.00
N PHE A 317 -12.44 -6.02 -10.67
CA PHE A 317 -12.96 -4.73 -10.23
C PHE A 317 -14.46 -4.88 -9.98
N GLY A 318 -14.85 -4.92 -8.70
CA GLY A 318 -16.23 -5.17 -8.27
C GLY A 318 -17.12 -3.92 -8.29
N GLN A 319 -16.52 -2.74 -8.38
CA GLN A 319 -17.16 -1.43 -8.52
C GLN A 319 -16.40 -0.62 -9.57
N ARG A 320 -16.66 0.68 -9.66
CA ARG A 320 -16.00 1.57 -10.63
C ARG A 320 -14.47 1.46 -10.54
N ALA A 321 -13.84 1.28 -11.70
CA ALA A 321 -12.40 1.36 -11.87
C ALA A 321 -12.07 2.61 -12.69
N ASP A 322 -11.52 3.63 -12.04
CA ASP A 322 -11.28 4.94 -12.66
C ASP A 322 -9.81 5.10 -13.04
N PHE A 323 -9.49 4.98 -14.31
CA PHE A 323 -8.16 5.23 -14.89
C PHE A 323 -8.08 6.58 -15.60
N LYS A 324 -9.10 7.43 -15.50
CA LYS A 324 -9.24 8.63 -16.32
C LYS A 324 -7.99 9.52 -16.30
N ALA A 325 -7.63 10.03 -17.48
CA ALA A 325 -6.47 10.91 -17.69
C ALA A 325 -5.11 10.31 -17.27
N SER A 326 -5.00 8.98 -17.22
CA SER A 326 -3.72 8.30 -16.94
C SER A 326 -2.89 8.10 -18.22
N ASN A 327 -1.58 7.97 -18.05
CA ASN A 327 -0.64 7.69 -19.12
C ASN A 327 -0.03 6.30 -18.96
N PHE A 328 -0.09 5.50 -20.02
CA PHE A 328 0.58 4.20 -20.14
C PHE A 328 1.67 4.31 -21.19
N LEU A 329 2.93 4.41 -20.77
CA LEU A 329 4.05 4.69 -21.66
C LEU A 329 4.59 3.43 -22.36
N GLY A 330 4.64 2.29 -21.67
CA GLY A 330 4.90 0.97 -22.26
C GLY A 330 3.63 0.13 -22.39
N PHE A 331 3.75 -1.18 -22.20
CA PHE A 331 2.66 -2.14 -22.41
C PHE A 331 1.62 -2.06 -21.28
N ALA A 332 0.35 -1.92 -21.65
CA ALA A 332 -0.77 -1.90 -20.70
C ALA A 332 -1.58 -3.19 -20.84
N ASP A 333 -1.38 -4.12 -19.91
CA ASP A 333 -2.00 -5.44 -19.96
C ASP A 333 -3.17 -5.53 -18.99
N PHE A 334 -4.39 -5.57 -19.51
CA PHE A 334 -5.62 -5.82 -18.77
C PHE A 334 -6.22 -7.18 -19.10
N CYS A 335 -5.46 -8.13 -19.67
CA CYS A 335 -6.04 -9.35 -20.22
C CYS A 335 -6.69 -10.22 -19.13
N GLY A 336 -7.84 -10.83 -19.46
CA GLY A 336 -8.58 -11.69 -18.53
C GLY A 336 -9.20 -10.97 -17.33
N SER A 337 -9.17 -9.65 -17.27
CA SER A 337 -9.73 -8.89 -16.15
C SER A 337 -11.25 -8.81 -16.20
N ASN A 338 -11.88 -8.62 -15.05
CA ASN A 338 -13.34 -8.48 -14.93
C ASN A 338 -13.71 -7.12 -14.34
N PHE A 339 -14.45 -6.33 -15.09
CA PHE A 339 -15.03 -5.06 -14.68
C PHE A 339 -16.53 -5.23 -14.49
N ALA A 340 -16.96 -5.29 -13.23
CA ALA A 340 -18.36 -5.48 -12.85
C ALA A 340 -19.20 -4.21 -13.07
N CYS A 341 -18.59 -3.04 -12.87
CA CYS A 341 -19.20 -1.73 -13.12
C CYS A 341 -18.40 -0.96 -14.18
N GLU A 342 -18.63 0.35 -14.29
CA GLU A 342 -17.92 1.22 -15.22
C GLU A 342 -16.38 1.16 -15.05
N ALA A 343 -15.69 0.92 -16.17
CA ALA A 343 -14.25 1.07 -16.32
C ALA A 343 -13.98 2.37 -17.11
N ASP A 344 -13.44 3.38 -16.44
CA ASP A 344 -13.26 4.71 -17.02
C ASP A 344 -11.80 4.92 -17.47
N PHE A 345 -11.56 4.85 -18.78
CA PHE A 345 -10.29 5.15 -19.43
C PHE A 345 -10.35 6.46 -20.22
N GLY A 346 -11.30 7.35 -19.88
CA GLY A 346 -11.46 8.61 -20.58
C GLY A 346 -10.19 9.46 -20.54
N ASN A 347 -9.84 10.13 -21.64
CA ASN A 347 -8.64 10.97 -21.77
C ASN A 347 -7.31 10.26 -21.48
N CYS A 348 -7.27 8.92 -21.49
CA CYS A 348 -6.01 8.20 -21.28
C CYS A 348 -5.07 8.30 -22.49
N GLY A 349 -3.77 8.31 -22.22
CA GLY A 349 -2.73 8.23 -23.25
C GLY A 349 -2.01 6.89 -23.22
N PHE A 350 -2.22 6.05 -24.24
CA PHE A 350 -1.49 4.79 -24.43
C PHE A 350 -0.41 4.96 -25.50
N ARG A 351 0.86 4.99 -25.07
CA ARG A 351 2.02 5.10 -25.97
C ARG A 351 2.52 3.74 -26.42
N GLY A 352 2.48 2.73 -25.55
CA GLY A 352 2.67 1.32 -25.91
C GLY A 352 1.35 0.64 -26.29
N PRO A 353 1.41 -0.68 -26.60
CA PRO A 353 0.22 -1.47 -26.90
C PRO A 353 -0.68 -1.62 -25.66
N ALA A 354 -1.97 -1.80 -25.89
CA ALA A 354 -2.95 -2.06 -24.82
C ALA A 354 -3.69 -3.37 -25.10
N ASP A 355 -3.74 -4.26 -24.12
CA ASP A 355 -4.41 -5.56 -24.23
C ASP A 355 -5.57 -5.69 -23.25
N PHE A 356 -6.79 -5.77 -23.77
CA PHE A 356 -8.03 -6.05 -23.04
C PHE A 356 -8.63 -7.40 -23.43
N SER A 357 -7.83 -8.29 -24.04
CA SER A 357 -8.28 -9.61 -24.49
C SER A 357 -8.77 -10.46 -23.34
N ARG A 358 -9.79 -11.28 -23.60
CA ARG A 358 -10.44 -12.16 -22.60
C ARG A 358 -11.08 -11.43 -21.40
N SER A 359 -11.18 -10.10 -21.45
CA SER A 359 -11.76 -9.32 -20.36
C SER A 359 -13.27 -9.20 -20.47
N THR A 360 -13.94 -8.97 -19.34
CA THR A 360 -15.40 -8.76 -19.30
C THR A 360 -15.71 -7.36 -18.77
N PHE A 361 -16.54 -6.62 -19.49
CA PHE A 361 -17.05 -5.31 -19.11
C PHE A 361 -18.57 -5.38 -18.99
N SER A 362 -19.04 -5.62 -17.75
CA SER A 362 -20.44 -5.95 -17.48
C SER A 362 -21.39 -4.76 -17.62
N GLU A 363 -20.90 -3.55 -17.32
CA GLU A 363 -21.67 -2.31 -17.50
C GLU A 363 -21.16 -1.50 -18.69
N LYS A 364 -20.04 -0.79 -18.53
CA LYS A 364 -19.49 0.14 -19.52
C LYS A 364 -17.97 0.18 -19.47
N ILE A 365 -17.32 0.23 -20.63
CA ILE A 365 -15.96 0.74 -20.80
C ILE A 365 -16.01 2.11 -21.48
N ASN A 366 -15.45 3.13 -20.82
CA ASN A 366 -15.38 4.48 -21.34
C ASN A 366 -13.99 4.75 -21.92
N LEU A 367 -13.88 4.94 -23.24
CA LEU A 367 -12.63 5.29 -23.94
C LEU A 367 -12.73 6.67 -24.59
N HIS A 368 -13.65 7.51 -24.10
CA HIS A 368 -13.85 8.88 -24.54
C HIS A 368 -12.54 9.67 -24.56
N ASP A 369 -12.21 10.30 -25.71
CA ASP A 369 -10.96 11.04 -25.93
C ASP A 369 -9.64 10.24 -25.70
N ALA A 370 -9.70 8.91 -25.51
CA ALA A 370 -8.51 8.08 -25.30
C ALA A 370 -7.63 8.07 -26.56
N GLN A 371 -6.31 8.10 -26.36
CA GLN A 371 -5.31 8.20 -27.43
C GLN A 371 -4.42 6.95 -27.44
N PHE A 372 -4.63 6.06 -28.40
CA PHE A 372 -3.82 4.87 -28.62
C PHE A 372 -2.81 5.09 -29.76
N ARG A 373 -1.53 4.97 -29.44
CA ARG A 373 -0.43 5.09 -30.43
C ARG A 373 -0.02 3.77 -31.05
N LYS A 374 -0.47 2.66 -30.48
CA LYS A 374 -0.18 1.29 -30.90
C LYS A 374 -1.47 0.48 -30.92
N ASN A 375 -1.34 -0.79 -31.26
CA ASN A 375 -2.44 -1.72 -31.38
C ASN A 375 -3.20 -1.89 -30.06
N VAL A 376 -4.52 -2.02 -30.17
CA VAL A 376 -5.43 -2.25 -29.05
C VAL A 376 -6.15 -3.56 -29.26
N HIS A 377 -6.03 -4.47 -28.31
CA HIS A 377 -6.55 -5.83 -28.39
C HIS A 377 -7.76 -6.01 -27.49
N PHE A 378 -8.84 -6.58 -28.02
CA PHE A 378 -10.08 -6.91 -27.30
C PHE A 378 -10.56 -8.33 -27.66
N GLU A 379 -9.67 -9.17 -28.20
CA GLU A 379 -10.01 -10.50 -28.65
C GLU A 379 -10.63 -11.34 -27.53
N SER A 380 -11.76 -12.00 -27.81
CA SER A 380 -12.50 -12.80 -26.83
C SER A 380 -12.97 -12.02 -25.58
N SER A 381 -13.05 -10.70 -25.66
CA SER A 381 -13.69 -9.89 -24.62
C SER A 381 -15.22 -9.92 -24.73
N LYS A 382 -15.89 -9.53 -23.65
CA LYS A 382 -17.35 -9.32 -23.63
C LYS A 382 -17.64 -7.91 -23.15
N ILE A 383 -18.32 -7.12 -23.97
CA ILE A 383 -18.53 -5.70 -23.69
C ILE A 383 -20.02 -5.36 -23.76
N ASN A 384 -20.60 -5.01 -22.61
CA ASN A 384 -22.00 -4.58 -22.59
C ASN A 384 -22.20 -3.19 -23.21
N LYS A 385 -21.38 -2.21 -22.81
CA LYS A 385 -21.40 -0.88 -23.39
C LYS A 385 -20.00 -0.35 -23.62
N ILE A 386 -19.77 0.28 -24.77
CA ILE A 386 -18.51 0.96 -25.07
C ILE A 386 -18.78 2.39 -25.54
N ASN A 387 -17.97 3.33 -25.03
CA ASN A 387 -17.89 4.69 -25.53
C ASN A 387 -16.55 4.88 -26.24
N LEU A 388 -16.59 5.13 -27.56
CA LEU A 388 -15.42 5.44 -28.39
C LEU A 388 -15.43 6.89 -28.89
N THR A 389 -16.26 7.76 -28.34
CA THR A 389 -16.41 9.15 -28.78
C THR A 389 -15.05 9.85 -28.73
N ARG A 390 -14.57 10.29 -29.91
CA ARG A 390 -13.26 10.94 -30.13
C ARG A 390 -12.03 10.10 -29.71
N ALA A 391 -12.19 8.80 -29.46
CA ALA A 391 -11.07 7.89 -29.28
C ALA A 391 -10.24 7.84 -30.56
N ARG A 392 -8.91 7.81 -30.43
CA ARG A 392 -7.98 7.71 -31.57
C ARG A 392 -7.18 6.42 -31.47
N TYR A 393 -7.20 5.63 -32.54
CA TYR A 393 -6.47 4.37 -32.65
C TYR A 393 -6.16 4.09 -34.12
N GLU A 394 -5.05 3.41 -34.40
CA GLU A 394 -4.72 2.96 -35.76
C GLU A 394 -5.32 1.59 -36.05
N TRP A 395 -5.17 0.66 -35.11
CA TRP A 395 -5.63 -0.72 -35.18
C TRP A 395 -6.35 -1.10 -33.89
N LEU A 396 -7.64 -1.42 -33.99
CA LEU A 396 -8.47 -1.87 -32.89
C LEU A 396 -9.01 -3.28 -33.21
N PHE A 397 -8.51 -4.28 -32.51
CA PHE A 397 -8.89 -5.69 -32.68
C PHE A 397 -10.07 -6.02 -31.76
N LEU A 398 -11.24 -5.50 -32.11
CA LEU A 398 -12.50 -5.69 -31.38
C LEU A 398 -13.56 -6.22 -32.34
N LYS A 399 -14.11 -7.42 -32.12
CA LYS A 399 -15.19 -7.94 -32.97
C LYS A 399 -16.53 -7.28 -32.66
N TRP A 400 -17.37 -7.09 -33.68
CA TRP A 400 -18.67 -6.42 -33.53
C TRP A 400 -19.62 -7.21 -32.63
N ASP A 401 -19.60 -8.54 -32.74
CA ASP A 401 -20.38 -9.46 -31.92
C ASP A 401 -20.01 -9.46 -30.43
N SER A 402 -18.86 -8.88 -30.09
CA SER A 402 -18.39 -8.74 -28.70
C SER A 402 -19.00 -7.53 -27.99
N ILE A 403 -19.70 -6.66 -28.71
CA ILE A 403 -20.29 -5.40 -28.23
C ILE A 403 -21.82 -5.51 -28.21
N ASN A 404 -22.46 -5.32 -27.06
CA ASN A 404 -23.93 -5.22 -27.01
C ASN A 404 -24.41 -3.81 -27.39
N HIS A 405 -23.73 -2.76 -26.92
CA HIS A 405 -24.10 -1.37 -27.19
C HIS A 405 -22.88 -0.47 -27.42
N LEU A 406 -22.87 0.26 -28.53
CA LEU A 406 -21.93 1.36 -28.80
C LEU A 406 -22.66 2.69 -28.61
N GLU A 407 -22.15 3.56 -27.73
CA GLU A 407 -22.72 4.90 -27.51
C GLU A 407 -22.75 5.70 -28.84
N PHE A 408 -23.87 6.35 -29.11
CA PHE A 408 -24.09 7.02 -30.40
C PHE A 408 -23.17 8.23 -30.59
N ASP A 409 -22.30 8.15 -31.59
CA ASP A 409 -21.41 9.23 -32.06
C ASP A 409 -21.03 8.94 -33.52
N ASP A 410 -21.42 9.82 -34.46
CA ASP A 410 -21.19 9.63 -35.90
C ASP A 410 -19.71 9.36 -36.22
N GLY A 411 -18.81 10.09 -35.57
CA GLY A 411 -17.36 9.95 -35.75
C GLY A 411 -16.84 8.59 -35.28
N ALA A 412 -17.27 8.12 -34.12
CA ALA A 412 -16.88 6.82 -33.57
C ALA A 412 -17.36 5.66 -34.45
N TYR A 413 -18.63 5.70 -34.91
CA TYR A 413 -19.16 4.67 -35.81
C TYR A 413 -18.36 4.62 -37.11
N GLN A 414 -18.14 5.77 -37.76
CA GLN A 414 -17.40 5.82 -39.02
C GLN A 414 -15.96 5.31 -38.85
N THR A 415 -15.28 5.71 -37.78
CA THR A 415 -13.92 5.28 -37.47
C THR A 415 -13.85 3.76 -37.25
N LEU A 416 -14.84 3.19 -36.56
CA LEU A 416 -14.90 1.74 -36.29
C LEU A 416 -15.20 0.94 -37.57
N ILE A 417 -16.11 1.42 -38.42
CA ILE A 417 -16.39 0.82 -39.74
C ILE A 417 -15.13 0.80 -40.61
N ASP A 418 -14.39 1.91 -40.66
CA ASP A 418 -13.16 1.99 -41.45
C ASP A 418 -12.05 1.10 -40.87
N ASN A 419 -12.00 0.95 -39.54
CA ASN A 419 -11.15 -0.04 -38.89
C ASN A 419 -11.48 -1.48 -39.35
N TYR A 420 -12.76 -1.87 -39.39
CA TYR A 420 -13.16 -3.19 -39.89
C TYR A 420 -12.78 -3.45 -41.34
N LYS A 421 -12.97 -2.45 -42.22
CA LYS A 421 -12.56 -2.54 -43.62
C LYS A 421 -11.06 -2.73 -43.77
N LYS A 422 -10.26 -1.95 -43.01
CA LYS A 422 -8.79 -2.11 -42.98
C LYS A 422 -8.37 -3.51 -42.52
N LEU A 423 -9.04 -4.06 -41.51
CA LEU A 423 -8.84 -5.42 -41.00
C LEU A 423 -9.41 -6.51 -41.92
N GLN A 424 -10.11 -6.14 -43.00
CA GLN A 424 -10.82 -7.03 -43.92
C GLN A 424 -11.93 -7.87 -43.25
N TRP A 425 -12.51 -7.35 -42.16
CA TRP A 425 -13.62 -7.98 -41.43
C TRP A 425 -14.96 -7.51 -42.02
N GLN A 426 -15.32 -8.07 -43.18
CA GLN A 426 -16.46 -7.61 -43.99
C GLN A 426 -17.82 -7.73 -43.26
N THR A 427 -18.03 -8.83 -42.53
CA THR A 427 -19.26 -9.06 -41.75
C THR A 427 -19.39 -8.02 -40.64
N ASP A 428 -18.35 -7.85 -39.82
CA ASP A 428 -18.31 -6.84 -38.75
C ASP A 428 -18.54 -5.42 -39.29
N SER A 429 -17.91 -5.07 -40.43
CA SER A 429 -18.12 -3.79 -41.11
C SER A 429 -19.58 -3.58 -41.52
N SER A 430 -20.23 -4.62 -42.04
CA SER A 430 -21.61 -4.56 -42.54
C SER A 430 -22.61 -4.42 -41.40
N ASP A 431 -22.43 -5.20 -40.33
CA ASP A 431 -23.29 -5.19 -39.14
C ASP A 431 -23.20 -3.86 -38.37
N CYS A 432 -21.98 -3.33 -38.24
CA CYS A 432 -21.75 -2.00 -37.66
C CYS A 432 -22.43 -0.91 -38.49
N SER A 433 -22.26 -0.93 -39.82
CA SER A 433 -22.89 0.04 -40.73
C SER A 433 -24.43 -0.04 -40.68
N SER A 434 -25.00 -1.24 -40.62
CA SER A 434 -26.45 -1.43 -40.51
C SER A 434 -27.00 -0.83 -39.22
N THR A 435 -26.30 -1.06 -38.10
CA THR A 435 -26.67 -0.51 -36.79
C THR A 435 -26.57 1.01 -36.77
N TYR A 436 -25.51 1.57 -37.35
CA TYR A 436 -25.33 3.02 -37.51
C TYR A 436 -26.50 3.65 -38.28
N LEU A 437 -26.87 3.10 -39.44
CA LEU A 437 -27.98 3.60 -40.25
C LEU A 437 -29.31 3.54 -39.50
N LYS A 438 -29.58 2.46 -38.76
CA LYS A 438 -30.77 2.36 -37.91
C LYS A 438 -30.78 3.44 -36.83
N ALA A 439 -29.64 3.68 -36.18
CA ALA A 439 -29.51 4.69 -35.13
C ALA A 439 -29.70 6.12 -35.68
N ILE A 440 -29.14 6.45 -36.86
CA ILE A 440 -29.39 7.74 -37.54
C ILE A 440 -30.88 7.94 -37.82
N VAL A 441 -31.54 6.92 -38.39
CA VAL A 441 -32.97 6.99 -38.73
C VAL A 441 -33.81 7.21 -37.47
N GLN A 442 -33.44 6.57 -36.36
CA GLN A 442 -34.11 6.77 -35.06
C GLN A 442 -33.81 8.13 -34.44
N ALA A 443 -32.62 8.69 -34.65
CA ALA A 443 -32.21 9.97 -34.10
C ALA A 443 -32.72 11.19 -34.90
N ALA A 444 -33.18 11.00 -36.14
CA ALA A 444 -33.73 12.05 -37.00
C ALA A 444 -35.25 12.21 -36.76
N PRO A 445 -35.74 13.25 -36.04
CA PRO A 445 -37.13 13.28 -35.57
C PRO A 445 -38.14 13.82 -36.60
N ASN A 446 -37.75 14.19 -37.82
CA ASN A 446 -38.66 14.80 -38.81
C ASN A 446 -38.34 14.40 -40.27
N ASP A 447 -39.41 14.20 -41.04
CA ASP A 447 -39.51 13.72 -42.43
C ASP A 447 -38.69 14.47 -43.51
N SER A 448 -37.91 15.49 -43.15
CA SER A 448 -37.16 16.33 -44.12
C SER A 448 -35.86 15.69 -44.65
N HIS A 449 -35.47 14.50 -44.16
CA HIS A 449 -34.25 13.80 -44.58
C HIS A 449 -34.48 12.41 -45.19
N LEU A 450 -35.74 12.01 -45.44
CA LEU A 450 -36.09 10.71 -46.06
C LEU A 450 -35.39 10.49 -47.41
N TRP A 451 -35.23 11.54 -48.22
CA TRP A 451 -34.53 11.46 -49.51
C TRP A 451 -33.01 11.21 -49.39
N ILE A 452 -32.38 11.62 -48.28
CA ILE A 452 -30.97 11.31 -47.99
C ILE A 452 -30.85 9.86 -47.53
N ILE A 453 -31.78 9.42 -46.68
CA ILE A 453 -31.88 8.03 -46.21
C ILE A 453 -32.14 7.07 -47.39
N ASP A 454 -33.02 7.44 -48.33
CA ASP A 454 -33.31 6.65 -49.53
C ASP A 454 -32.15 6.70 -50.54
N GLY A 455 -31.44 7.82 -50.64
CA GLY A 455 -30.19 7.92 -51.39
C GLY A 455 -29.12 6.96 -50.88
N ILE A 456 -28.92 6.90 -49.56
CA ILE A 456 -27.97 5.98 -48.91
C ILE A 456 -28.44 4.52 -49.04
N ARG A 457 -29.74 4.23 -48.90
CA ARG A 457 -30.31 2.88 -49.15
C ARG A 457 -30.04 2.40 -50.58
N SER A 458 -30.12 3.28 -51.58
CA SER A 458 -29.87 2.90 -52.98
C SER A 458 -28.40 2.58 -53.26
N ILE A 459 -27.46 3.23 -52.56
CA ILE A 459 -26.03 2.98 -52.69
C ILE A 459 -25.64 1.64 -52.04
N VAL A 460 -26.29 1.28 -50.91
CA VAL A 460 -26.05 0.01 -50.22
C VAL A 460 -26.71 -1.18 -50.92
N GLN A 461 -27.89 -1.01 -51.53
CA GLN A 461 -28.54 -2.07 -52.33
C GLN A 461 -27.75 -2.44 -53.62
N GLY A 462 -26.80 -1.61 -54.04
CA GLY A 462 -25.89 -1.91 -55.15
C GLY A 462 -24.80 -2.95 -54.82
N ALA A 463 -24.65 -3.35 -53.55
CA ALA A 463 -23.70 -4.37 -53.12
C ALA A 463 -24.41 -5.44 -52.28
N ASN A 464 -24.65 -6.60 -52.89
CA ASN A 464 -25.27 -7.82 -52.33
C ASN A 464 -26.80 -7.81 -52.18
N SER A 465 -27.46 -8.05 -53.31
CA SER A 465 -28.83 -8.53 -53.39
C SER A 465 -28.93 -10.01 -52.99
N SER A 466 -29.14 -10.31 -51.71
CA SER A 466 -29.95 -11.47 -51.27
C SER A 466 -30.09 -11.51 -49.75
N SER A 467 -31.23 -11.03 -49.25
CA SER A 467 -31.90 -11.36 -47.97
C SER A 467 -32.33 -10.14 -47.15
N PHE A 468 -33.27 -9.35 -47.67
CA PHE A 468 -34.11 -8.47 -46.85
C PHE A 468 -35.54 -8.51 -47.40
N SER A 469 -36.22 -9.64 -47.20
CA SER A 469 -37.66 -9.76 -47.43
C SER A 469 -38.34 -10.44 -46.23
N SER A 470 -38.21 -9.85 -45.05
CA SER A 470 -39.08 -10.19 -43.91
C SER A 470 -38.96 -9.12 -42.82
N LEU A 471 -39.53 -7.94 -43.05
CA LEU A 471 -39.86 -6.97 -42.00
C LEU A 471 -40.82 -5.93 -42.60
N ILE A 472 -42.10 -6.30 -42.61
CA ILE A 472 -43.23 -5.37 -42.42
C ILE A 472 -43.60 -5.47 -40.94
#